data_AF-A0A2W7MZL8-F1
#
_entry.id   AF-A0A2W7MZL8-F1
#
_cell.length_a   1.000
_cell.length_b   1.000
_cell.length_c   1.000
_cell.angle_alpha   90.00
_cell.angle_beta   90.00
_cell.angle_gamma   90.00
#
_symmetry.space_group_name_H-M   'P 1'
#
loop_
_entity.id
_entity.type
_entity.pdbx_description
1 polymer ?
#
loop_
_entity_poly.entity_id
_entity_poly.type
_entity_poly.pdbx_seq_one_letter_code
_entity_poly.pdbx_strand_id
1 'polypeptide(L)'
;MAKKVIGMSTLMLLLIVSGCAPAFEKETEVIQDTEQEAKKTVVIPSLQLDETYYQTLLPYAESSSRGLVVSNLATKYDMKEVETGLLRISQKEFPTDTYLFQEGQYLEKDTISSWLARSNQTKDGLNPSDEGLTGEEKAKNAPVYITHIVEQNYLIKEGEKVSLAGVSVGIALNSVYFYQKEAYGETFEQVLTQKQIEENGKRIAQEVVTRMRLIEGLENVPIAVGLFKQNSRNAVVPGTYFTSTVAVDGGDLGKWNSIDEEFMLFPTTESKEKHREIDTNFRNFKQDIETYFSNYTGVIGTGYYKDQQLQKLNISIPIQFYGTTEIIGFTQHLAGLLMDHFSEDVDVEVNVTSLNGAEALLIKKPGDKEPFVHIYGQ
;
A
#
# COMPACT_ATOMS: atom_id res chain seq x y z
N MET A 1 16.72 56.94 -59.75
CA MET A 1 16.78 57.29 -58.32
C MET A 1 15.54 56.72 -57.64
N ALA A 2 15.75 55.92 -56.58
CA ALA A 2 14.91 55.59 -55.40
C ALA A 2 13.37 55.65 -55.50
N LYS A 3 12.54 54.79 -54.89
CA LYS A 3 12.69 53.65 -53.96
C LYS A 3 11.28 52.98 -53.83
N LYS A 4 11.30 51.68 -53.48
CA LYS A 4 10.30 50.75 -52.87
C LYS A 4 9.01 51.34 -52.25
N VAL A 5 7.89 50.61 -52.18
CA VAL A 5 7.51 49.59 -51.13
C VAL A 5 6.22 48.87 -51.61
N ILE A 6 6.17 47.57 -51.99
CA ILE A 6 5.91 46.32 -51.19
C ILE A 6 4.76 46.50 -50.18
N GLY A 7 3.51 46.08 -50.41
CA GLY A 7 3.04 44.69 -50.42
C GLY A 7 2.50 44.28 -49.04
N MET A 8 1.22 43.92 -48.91
CA MET A 8 0.72 42.92 -47.94
C MET A 8 -0.74 42.55 -48.21
N SER A 9 -0.95 41.43 -48.89
CA SER A 9 -2.14 40.59 -48.73
C SER A 9 -1.97 39.80 -47.44
N THR A 10 -2.93 39.86 -46.51
CA THR A 10 -3.17 38.77 -45.54
C THR A 10 -4.56 38.94 -44.94
N LEU A 11 -5.52 38.26 -45.55
CA LEU A 11 -6.86 38.01 -45.02
C LEU A 11 -6.68 37.06 -43.82
N MET A 12 -6.87 37.60 -42.61
CA MET A 12 -6.62 36.91 -41.36
C MET A 12 -7.72 35.86 -41.11
N LEU A 13 -7.34 34.61 -41.30
CA LEU A 13 -8.10 33.42 -40.93
C LEU A 13 -8.11 33.34 -39.38
N LEU A 14 -9.22 33.75 -38.75
CA LEU A 14 -9.46 33.51 -37.33
C LEU A 14 -9.78 32.03 -37.13
N LEU A 15 -8.72 31.27 -36.84
CA LEU A 15 -8.78 29.92 -36.29
C LEU A 15 -9.48 29.96 -34.93
N ILE A 16 -10.65 29.34 -34.85
CA ILE A 16 -11.27 28.92 -33.60
C ILE A 16 -10.41 27.77 -33.07
N VAL A 17 -9.46 28.10 -32.19
CA VAL A 17 -8.77 27.10 -31.37
C VAL A 17 -9.68 26.79 -30.20
N SER A 18 -10.62 25.87 -30.38
CA SER A 18 -11.23 25.16 -29.26
C SER A 18 -10.21 24.16 -28.72
N GLY A 19 -9.26 24.67 -27.94
CA GLY A 19 -8.39 23.82 -27.14
C GLY A 19 -9.26 23.18 -26.05
N CYS A 20 -9.38 21.85 -26.06
CA CYS A 20 -9.77 21.10 -24.87
C CYS A 20 -8.70 21.35 -23.80
N ALA A 21 -8.94 22.32 -22.94
CA ALA A 21 -8.29 22.37 -21.64
C ALA A 21 -8.87 21.23 -20.80
N PRO A 22 -8.05 20.45 -20.06
CA PRO A 22 -8.58 19.51 -19.08
C PRO A 22 -9.42 20.30 -18.06
N ALA A 23 -10.67 19.90 -17.89
CA ALA A 23 -11.60 20.54 -16.97
C ALA A 23 -11.19 20.21 -15.53
N PHE A 24 -10.47 21.12 -14.88
CA PHE A 24 -10.34 21.10 -13.43
C PHE A 24 -11.72 21.40 -12.83
N GLU A 25 -12.18 20.56 -11.89
CA GLU A 25 -13.37 20.88 -11.12
C GLU A 25 -13.16 22.17 -10.33
N LYS A 26 -14.25 22.93 -10.12
CA LYS A 26 -14.25 24.20 -9.40
C LYS A 26 -13.63 24.06 -8.01
N GLU A 27 -12.87 25.09 -7.65
CA GLU A 27 -12.35 25.38 -6.31
C GLU A 27 -13.43 25.11 -5.23
N THR A 28 -13.10 24.28 -4.24
CA THR A 28 -14.00 23.82 -3.16
C THR A 28 -13.41 24.23 -1.80
N GLU A 29 -14.21 24.56 -0.79
CA GLU A 29 -13.70 24.90 0.55
C GLU A 29 -13.63 23.65 1.44
N VAL A 30 -12.50 23.42 2.14
CA VAL A 30 -12.40 22.40 3.20
C VAL A 30 -12.63 23.05 4.56
N ILE A 31 -13.35 22.35 5.44
CA ILE A 31 -13.45 22.68 6.86
C ILE A 31 -12.79 21.54 7.64
N GLN A 32 -11.65 21.80 8.26
CA GLN A 32 -10.96 20.93 9.22
C GLN A 32 -11.11 21.55 10.62
N ASP A 33 -11.80 20.84 11.52
CA ASP A 33 -12.03 21.27 12.91
C ASP A 33 -10.75 21.11 13.74
N THR A 34 -9.78 21.99 13.52
CA THR A 34 -8.64 22.19 14.44
C THR A 34 -8.28 23.66 14.46
N GLU A 35 -8.18 24.26 15.65
CA GLU A 35 -8.08 25.70 15.89
C GLU A 35 -6.94 26.40 15.09
N GLN A 36 -7.26 26.89 13.89
CA GLN A 36 -6.81 28.14 13.22
C GLN A 36 -7.10 28.06 11.70
N GLU A 37 -8.36 28.25 11.28
CA GLU A 37 -8.68 28.18 9.85
C GLU A 37 -8.60 29.53 9.12
N ALA A 38 -7.56 29.67 8.30
CA ALA A 38 -7.74 30.26 6.99
C ALA A 38 -8.41 29.21 6.09
N LYS A 39 -9.60 29.50 5.57
CA LYS A 39 -10.29 28.67 4.57
C LYS A 39 -9.30 28.23 3.48
N LYS A 40 -9.01 26.94 3.39
CA LYS A 40 -8.17 26.39 2.32
C LYS A 40 -9.07 25.98 1.16
N THR A 41 -8.85 26.63 0.02
CA THR A 41 -9.41 26.18 -1.25
C THR A 41 -8.71 24.89 -1.67
N VAL A 42 -9.48 23.84 -1.95
CA VAL A 42 -9.00 22.59 -2.51
C VAL A 42 -9.54 22.32 -3.90
N VAL A 43 -8.79 21.51 -4.65
CA VAL A 43 -9.13 21.02 -5.97
C VAL A 43 -9.12 19.50 -5.95
N ILE A 44 -10.14 18.89 -6.55
CA ILE A 44 -10.23 17.45 -6.75
C ILE A 44 -9.74 17.15 -8.18
N PRO A 45 -8.67 16.35 -8.36
CA PRO A 45 -8.22 15.93 -9.67
C PRO A 45 -9.33 15.21 -10.44
N SER A 46 -9.54 15.60 -11.69
CA SER A 46 -10.60 15.02 -12.54
C SER A 46 -10.33 13.57 -12.95
N LEU A 47 -9.10 13.08 -12.78
CA LEU A 47 -8.68 11.74 -13.17
C LEU A 47 -8.53 10.85 -11.94
N GLN A 48 -9.38 9.84 -11.83
CA GLN A 48 -9.14 8.67 -10.99
C GLN A 48 -8.26 7.70 -11.78
N LEU A 49 -7.15 7.25 -11.17
CA LEU A 49 -6.14 6.43 -11.86
C LEU A 49 -6.63 4.99 -12.11
N ASP A 50 -7.25 4.39 -11.09
CA ASP A 50 -7.83 3.05 -11.10
C ASP A 50 -9.03 3.04 -10.16
N GLU A 51 -10.02 2.18 -10.41
CA GLU A 51 -11.24 2.07 -9.58
C GLU A 51 -10.92 1.74 -8.11
N THR A 52 -9.77 1.12 -7.86
CA THR A 52 -9.25 0.80 -6.52
C THR A 52 -8.58 1.98 -5.81
N TYR A 53 -8.28 3.08 -6.50
CA TYR A 53 -7.66 4.26 -5.91
C TYR A 53 -8.67 5.39 -5.72
N TYR A 54 -8.66 5.99 -4.55
CA TYR A 54 -9.43 7.19 -4.25
C TYR A 54 -8.81 8.41 -4.91
N GLN A 55 -9.63 9.40 -5.24
CA GLN A 55 -9.14 10.73 -5.59
C GLN A 55 -8.58 11.42 -4.36
N THR A 56 -7.47 12.15 -4.51
CA THR A 56 -6.79 12.88 -3.42
C THR A 56 -6.99 14.38 -3.55
N LEU A 57 -7.04 15.09 -2.42
CA LEU A 57 -7.23 16.55 -2.41
C LEU A 57 -5.93 17.30 -2.73
N LEU A 58 -6.04 18.41 -3.47
CA LEU A 58 -4.96 19.38 -3.69
C LEU A 58 -5.29 20.73 -3.04
N PRO A 59 -4.33 21.46 -2.42
CA PRO A 59 -2.93 21.07 -2.25
C PRO A 59 -2.80 19.82 -1.36
N TYR A 60 -1.82 18.98 -1.68
CA TYR A 60 -1.61 17.72 -0.99
C TYR A 60 -1.33 17.96 0.50
N ALA A 61 -2.15 17.36 1.36
CA ALA A 61 -1.92 17.33 2.79
C ALA A 61 -1.11 16.08 3.13
N GLU A 62 0.15 16.27 3.48
CA GLU A 62 1.01 15.19 3.97
C GLU A 62 0.53 14.69 5.34
N SER A 63 0.78 13.42 5.66
CA SER A 63 0.43 12.86 6.95
C SER A 63 1.10 13.61 8.11
N SER A 64 0.35 13.84 9.18
CA SER A 64 0.87 14.32 10.47
C SER A 64 1.88 13.36 11.12
N SER A 65 1.99 12.13 10.61
CA SER A 65 2.94 11.09 11.04
C SER A 65 3.95 10.70 9.95
N ARG A 66 4.13 11.54 8.91
CA ARG A 66 4.97 11.25 7.74
C ARG A 66 6.33 10.68 8.11
N GLY A 67 6.67 9.56 7.47
CA GLY A 67 7.97 8.87 7.62
C GLY A 67 8.07 7.94 8.84
N LEU A 68 7.07 7.92 9.73
CA LEU A 68 7.09 7.02 10.89
C LEU A 68 6.99 5.53 10.47
N VAL A 69 6.25 5.23 9.40
CA VAL A 69 6.15 3.88 8.82
C VAL A 69 7.51 3.28 8.47
N VAL A 70 8.43 4.11 7.95
CA VAL A 70 9.79 3.71 7.55
C VAL A 70 10.65 3.35 8.76
N SER A 71 10.40 3.99 9.91
CA SER A 71 11.18 3.77 11.13
C SER A 71 10.70 2.55 11.92
N ASN A 72 9.44 2.16 11.73
CA ASN A 72 8.75 1.24 12.62
C ASN A 72 8.53 -0.16 12.03
N LEU A 73 8.45 -0.28 10.71
CA LEU A 73 8.26 -1.56 10.04
C LEU A 73 9.58 -2.12 9.53
N ALA A 74 9.74 -3.43 9.68
CA ALA A 74 11.03 -4.08 9.43
C ALA A 74 11.36 -4.23 7.93
N THR A 75 10.34 -4.40 7.09
CA THR A 75 10.53 -4.66 5.65
C THR A 75 9.83 -3.61 4.80
N LYS A 76 10.45 -3.24 3.67
CA LYS A 76 9.81 -2.39 2.65
C LYS A 76 8.51 -2.99 2.09
N TYR A 77 8.37 -4.31 2.18
CA TYR A 77 7.17 -5.02 1.75
C TYR A 77 6.03 -4.73 2.72
N ASP A 78 6.24 -4.89 4.03
CA ASP A 78 5.26 -4.54 5.06
C ASP A 78 4.91 -3.05 5.03
N MET A 79 5.89 -2.16 4.80
CA MET A 79 5.65 -0.71 4.67
C MET A 79 4.63 -0.39 3.59
N LYS A 80 4.75 -1.01 2.42
CA LYS A 80 3.77 -0.84 1.34
C LYS A 80 2.44 -1.47 1.71
N GLU A 81 2.48 -2.71 2.20
CA GLU A 81 1.28 -3.53 2.37
C GLU A 81 0.39 -3.09 3.54
N VAL A 82 0.96 -2.52 4.61
CA VAL A 82 0.15 -1.98 5.70
C VAL A 82 -0.75 -0.84 5.22
N GLU A 83 -0.29 -0.02 4.27
CA GLU A 83 -1.03 1.11 3.70
C GLU A 83 -2.02 0.64 2.62
N THR A 84 -1.54 -0.17 1.66
CA THR A 84 -2.38 -0.64 0.54
C THR A 84 -3.43 -1.64 0.99
N GLY A 85 -3.11 -2.50 1.97
CA GLY A 85 -4.06 -3.41 2.59
C GLY A 85 -5.16 -2.67 3.36
N LEU A 86 -4.81 -1.56 4.02
CA LEU A 86 -5.81 -0.74 4.70
C LEU A 86 -6.76 -0.08 3.70
N LEU A 87 -6.24 0.44 2.58
CA LEU A 87 -7.08 0.98 1.49
C LEU A 87 -8.12 -0.05 1.02
N ARG A 88 -7.71 -1.32 0.82
CA ARG A 88 -8.62 -2.41 0.40
C ARG A 88 -9.68 -2.73 1.46
N ILE A 89 -9.35 -2.63 2.75
CA ILE A 89 -10.32 -2.78 3.83
C ILE A 89 -11.31 -1.62 3.81
N SER A 90 -10.80 -0.40 3.71
CA SER A 90 -11.59 0.83 3.75
C SER A 90 -12.64 0.89 2.64
N GLN A 91 -12.35 0.37 1.45
CA GLN A 91 -13.29 0.36 0.31
C GLN A 91 -14.64 -0.30 0.61
N LYS A 92 -14.71 -1.18 1.61
CA LYS A 92 -15.97 -1.82 2.02
C LYS A 92 -16.90 -0.85 2.75
N GLU A 93 -16.34 0.06 3.52
CA GLU A 93 -17.07 1.03 4.35
C GLU A 93 -17.15 2.41 3.68
N PHE A 94 -16.14 2.76 2.90
CA PHE A 94 -15.95 4.04 2.23
C PHE A 94 -15.71 3.82 0.73
N PRO A 95 -16.75 3.65 -0.10
CA PRO A 95 -16.59 3.38 -1.54
C PRO A 95 -15.85 4.49 -2.29
N THR A 96 -15.00 4.11 -3.26
CA THR A 96 -14.14 5.03 -4.03
C THR A 96 -14.89 5.97 -4.98
N ASP A 97 -16.15 5.67 -5.29
CA ASP A 97 -17.03 6.51 -6.12
C ASP A 97 -17.68 7.67 -5.34
N THR A 98 -17.66 7.58 -4.00
CA THR A 98 -18.35 8.50 -3.09
C THR A 98 -17.37 9.26 -2.22
N TYR A 99 -16.29 8.61 -1.79
CA TYR A 99 -15.33 9.16 -0.85
C TYR A 99 -14.03 9.61 -1.53
N LEU A 100 -13.43 10.65 -0.96
CA LEU A 100 -12.11 11.18 -1.29
C LEU A 100 -11.12 10.72 -0.24
N PHE A 101 -9.84 10.65 -0.59
CA PHE A 101 -8.77 10.24 0.32
C PHE A 101 -7.89 11.40 0.77
N GLN A 102 -7.52 11.35 2.04
CA GLN A 102 -6.47 12.17 2.64
C GLN A 102 -5.63 11.29 3.56
N GLU A 103 -4.31 11.49 3.56
CA GLU A 103 -3.44 10.84 4.54
C GLU A 103 -3.82 11.25 5.97
N GLY A 104 -3.50 10.42 6.97
CA GLY A 104 -3.85 10.68 8.36
C GLY A 104 -3.37 12.04 8.89
N GLN A 105 -4.30 12.79 9.45
CA GLN A 105 -4.12 14.16 9.94
C GLN A 105 -4.27 14.25 11.47
N TYR A 106 -5.00 13.34 12.10
CA TYR A 106 -5.40 13.45 13.51
C TYR A 106 -4.39 12.79 14.47
N LEU A 107 -3.72 11.72 14.04
CA LEU A 107 -2.70 11.03 14.81
C LEU A 107 -1.31 11.54 14.43
N GLU A 108 -0.85 12.56 15.16
CA GLU A 108 0.49 13.11 15.01
C GLU A 108 1.60 12.12 15.40
N LYS A 109 2.80 12.35 14.88
CA LYS A 109 3.98 11.53 15.13
C LYS A 109 4.26 11.29 16.62
N ASP A 110 4.13 12.32 17.46
CA ASP A 110 4.41 12.22 18.89
C ASP A 110 3.34 11.41 19.62
N THR A 111 2.08 11.57 19.22
CA THR A 111 0.95 10.75 19.71
C THR A 111 1.16 9.29 19.39
N ILE A 112 1.44 8.95 18.13
CA ILE A 112 1.69 7.57 17.73
C ILE A 112 2.91 7.01 18.46
N SER A 113 4.00 7.79 18.54
CA SER A 113 5.23 7.36 19.22
C SER A 113 5.01 7.09 20.71
N SER A 114 4.20 7.92 21.39
CA SER A 114 3.78 7.71 22.78
C SER A 114 2.98 6.41 22.94
N TRP A 115 2.03 6.15 22.03
CA TRP A 115 1.19 4.94 22.06
C TRP A 115 1.98 3.68 21.76
N LEU A 116 2.97 3.73 20.88
CA LEU A 116 3.82 2.58 20.55
C LEU A 116 4.83 2.22 21.63
N ALA A 117 5.10 3.13 22.57
CA ALA A 117 6.00 2.86 23.68
C ALA A 117 5.43 1.79 24.64
N ARG A 118 6.29 1.32 25.55
CA ARG A 118 5.85 0.46 26.66
C ARG A 118 5.12 1.27 27.71
N SER A 119 4.19 0.64 28.42
CA SER A 119 3.39 1.29 29.47
C SER A 119 4.18 1.84 30.66
N ASN A 120 5.44 1.43 30.85
CA ASN A 120 6.38 1.99 31.84
C ASN A 120 7.26 3.12 31.28
N GLN A 121 7.27 3.33 29.96
CA GLN A 121 8.06 4.38 29.31
C GLN A 121 7.25 5.65 29.09
N THR A 122 5.97 5.49 28.73
CA THR A 122 5.01 6.58 28.60
C THR A 122 3.71 6.16 29.28
N LYS A 123 2.96 7.15 29.78
CA LYS A 123 1.64 6.92 30.40
C LYS A 123 0.67 6.24 29.43
N ASP A 124 0.81 6.52 28.14
CA ASP A 124 -0.10 6.06 27.10
C ASP A 124 0.42 4.83 26.34
N GLY A 125 1.55 4.24 26.75
CA GLY A 125 2.18 3.12 26.05
C GLY A 125 1.28 1.88 25.97
N LEU A 126 1.09 1.35 24.77
CA LEU A 126 0.20 0.20 24.47
C LEU A 126 0.93 -1.15 24.52
N ASN A 127 2.27 -1.12 24.47
CA ASN A 127 3.10 -2.31 24.65
C ASN A 127 3.28 -2.63 26.15
N PRO A 128 3.45 -3.92 26.50
CA PRO A 128 3.57 -4.32 27.90
C PRO A 128 4.82 -3.71 28.56
N SER A 129 4.71 -3.37 29.84
CA SER A 129 5.85 -2.98 30.66
C SER A 129 6.89 -4.11 30.70
N ASP A 130 8.16 -3.74 30.56
CA ASP A 130 9.30 -4.62 30.76
C ASP A 130 10.05 -4.32 32.06
N GLU A 131 9.44 -3.58 32.99
CA GLU A 131 10.05 -3.20 34.25
C GLU A 131 10.51 -4.43 35.05
N GLY A 132 11.79 -4.48 35.40
CA GLY A 132 12.40 -5.60 36.11
C GLY A 132 12.68 -6.84 35.25
N LEU A 133 12.31 -6.84 33.96
CA LEU A 133 12.50 -7.97 33.05
C LEU A 133 13.70 -7.74 32.12
N THR A 134 14.50 -8.77 31.89
CA THR A 134 15.64 -8.71 30.95
C THR A 134 15.71 -9.95 30.07
N GLY A 135 16.45 -9.84 28.96
CA GLY A 135 16.73 -10.94 28.04
C GLY A 135 15.50 -11.78 27.68
N GLU A 136 15.61 -13.08 27.90
CA GLU A 136 14.58 -14.07 27.52
C GLU A 136 13.30 -13.93 28.35
N GLU A 137 13.41 -13.54 29.63
CA GLU A 137 12.25 -13.32 30.49
C GLU A 137 11.40 -12.16 29.97
N LYS A 138 12.05 -11.05 29.58
CA LYS A 138 11.41 -9.93 28.90
C LYS A 138 10.74 -10.36 27.60
N ALA A 139 11.42 -11.14 26.78
CA ALA A 139 10.87 -11.59 25.50
C ALA A 139 9.61 -12.44 25.67
N LYS A 140 9.59 -13.31 26.69
CA LYS A 140 8.47 -14.20 26.97
C LYS A 140 7.27 -13.48 27.60
N ASN A 141 7.53 -12.57 28.55
CA ASN A 141 6.48 -11.98 29.39
C ASN A 141 6.04 -10.58 28.92
N ALA A 142 6.90 -9.86 28.21
CA ALA A 142 6.63 -8.50 27.74
C ALA A 142 7.16 -8.27 26.30
N PRO A 143 6.78 -9.10 25.30
CA PRO A 143 7.15 -8.84 23.92
C PRO A 143 6.49 -7.55 23.41
N VAL A 144 7.12 -6.91 22.42
CA VAL A 144 6.50 -5.79 21.69
C VAL A 144 5.48 -6.38 20.72
N TYR A 145 4.21 -6.08 20.94
CA TYR A 145 3.09 -6.52 20.10
C TYR A 145 2.82 -5.55 18.96
N ILE A 146 2.65 -4.25 19.25
CA ILE A 146 2.37 -3.22 18.25
C ILE A 146 3.66 -2.49 17.85
N THR A 147 3.86 -2.29 16.56
CA THR A 147 5.01 -1.55 16.01
C THR A 147 4.61 -0.27 15.30
N HIS A 148 3.41 -0.22 14.72
CA HIS A 148 2.98 0.93 13.95
C HIS A 148 1.46 1.08 13.92
N ILE A 149 1.01 2.32 13.67
CA ILE A 149 -0.38 2.68 13.44
C ILE A 149 -0.41 3.52 12.17
N VAL A 150 -1.27 3.15 11.22
CA VAL A 150 -1.55 3.91 10.00
C VAL A 150 -2.95 4.51 10.14
N GLU A 151 -3.10 5.79 9.81
CA GLU A 151 -4.40 6.48 9.71
C GLU A 151 -4.65 6.88 8.26
N GLN A 152 -5.87 6.65 7.79
CA GLN A 152 -6.37 7.08 6.48
C GLN A 152 -7.71 7.78 6.65
N ASN A 153 -7.86 8.96 6.06
CA ASN A 153 -9.06 9.79 6.22
C ASN A 153 -9.88 9.80 4.94
N TYR A 154 -11.19 9.65 5.12
CA TYR A 154 -12.17 9.58 4.04
C TYR A 154 -13.13 10.75 4.13
N LEU A 155 -13.21 11.52 3.05
CA LEU A 155 -13.98 12.76 3.00
C LEU A 155 -15.10 12.66 1.97
N ILE A 156 -16.20 13.38 2.21
CA ILE A 156 -17.29 13.52 1.25
C ILE A 156 -17.36 14.98 0.79
N LYS A 157 -17.69 15.17 -0.48
CA LYS A 157 -18.02 16.48 -1.05
C LYS A 157 -19.52 16.72 -0.98
N GLU A 158 -19.92 17.76 -0.25
CA GLU A 158 -21.29 18.24 -0.17
C GLU A 158 -21.38 19.66 -0.75
N GLY A 159 -21.83 19.76 -2.01
CA GLY A 159 -21.85 21.03 -2.73
C GLY A 159 -20.44 21.59 -2.95
N GLU A 160 -20.16 22.74 -2.36
CA GLU A 160 -18.84 23.41 -2.40
C GLU A 160 -17.99 23.15 -1.15
N LYS A 161 -18.38 22.18 -0.31
CA LYS A 161 -17.66 21.82 0.91
C LYS A 161 -17.13 20.39 0.86
N VAL A 162 -15.98 20.17 1.47
CA VAL A 162 -15.45 18.83 1.75
C VAL A 162 -15.32 18.66 3.27
N SER A 163 -15.85 17.57 3.80
CA SER A 163 -15.84 17.26 5.24
C SER A 163 -15.41 15.83 5.51
N LEU A 164 -14.79 15.59 6.67
CA LEU A 164 -14.46 14.25 7.13
C LEU A 164 -15.76 13.43 7.31
N ALA A 165 -15.77 12.22 6.76
CA ALA A 165 -16.91 11.32 6.81
C ALA A 165 -16.55 9.91 7.33
N GLY A 166 -15.26 9.61 7.48
CA GLY A 166 -14.80 8.35 8.05
C GLY A 166 -13.28 8.31 8.19
N VAL A 167 -12.81 7.41 9.05
CA VAL A 167 -11.38 7.16 9.27
C VAL A 167 -11.13 5.66 9.24
N SER A 168 -10.00 5.25 8.68
CA SER A 168 -9.49 3.89 8.83
C SER A 168 -8.18 3.88 9.60
N VAL A 169 -8.02 2.86 10.44
CA VAL A 169 -6.83 2.67 11.26
C VAL A 169 -6.26 1.27 11.06
N GLY A 170 -5.02 1.20 10.60
CA GLY A 170 -4.26 -0.04 10.46
C GLY A 170 -3.33 -0.22 11.65
N ILE A 171 -3.44 -1.34 12.36
CA ILE A 171 -2.60 -1.65 13.52
C ILE A 171 -1.60 -2.74 13.13
N ALA A 172 -0.33 -2.38 13.01
CA ALA A 172 0.73 -3.30 12.66
C ALA A 172 1.25 -4.04 13.91
N LEU A 173 1.17 -5.37 13.86
CA LEU A 173 1.52 -6.26 14.95
C LEU A 173 2.70 -7.14 14.57
N ASN A 174 3.61 -7.39 15.51
CA ASN A 174 4.71 -8.33 15.32
C ASN A 174 4.21 -9.77 15.24
N SER A 175 4.75 -10.54 14.30
CA SER A 175 4.71 -12.01 14.34
C SER A 175 5.92 -12.59 15.07
N VAL A 176 7.05 -11.89 15.03
CA VAL A 176 8.30 -12.25 15.71
C VAL A 176 8.81 -11.03 16.47
N TYR A 177 9.07 -11.20 17.78
CA TYR A 177 9.71 -10.19 18.60
C TYR A 177 11.23 -10.44 18.63
N PHE A 178 11.99 -9.49 18.09
CA PHE A 178 13.45 -9.52 18.09
C PHE A 178 13.99 -8.82 19.35
N TYR A 179 14.92 -9.45 20.06
CA TYR A 179 15.48 -8.91 21.29
C TYR A 179 16.96 -9.27 21.47
N GLN A 180 17.68 -8.48 22.28
CA GLN A 180 19.06 -8.77 22.68
C GLN A 180 19.10 -9.03 24.19
N LYS A 181 19.96 -9.95 24.63
CA LYS A 181 20.15 -10.26 26.07
C LYS A 181 21.08 -9.26 26.76
N GLU A 182 21.97 -8.64 25.99
CA GLU A 182 22.93 -7.62 26.43
C GLU A 182 23.11 -6.57 25.32
N ALA A 183 23.56 -5.37 25.70
CA ALA A 183 23.76 -4.29 24.74
C ALA A 183 24.80 -4.68 23.68
N TYR A 184 24.46 -4.48 22.40
CA TYR A 184 25.30 -4.84 21.25
C TYR A 184 25.59 -6.35 21.09
N GLY A 185 24.84 -7.21 21.77
CA GLY A 185 24.97 -8.67 21.65
C GLY A 185 24.19 -9.28 20.47
N GLU A 186 24.12 -10.60 20.45
CA GLU A 186 23.34 -11.36 19.46
C GLU A 186 21.85 -11.02 19.52
N THR A 187 21.19 -11.02 18.36
CA THR A 187 19.73 -10.87 18.28
C THR A 187 19.06 -12.23 18.34
N PHE A 188 18.16 -12.40 19.30
CA PHE A 188 17.31 -13.57 19.48
C PHE A 188 15.89 -13.28 18.99
N GLU A 189 15.14 -14.35 18.74
CA GLU A 189 13.77 -14.31 18.23
C GLU A 189 12.80 -14.93 19.23
N GLN A 190 11.67 -14.28 19.44
CA GLN A 190 10.52 -14.83 20.14
C GLN A 190 9.33 -14.82 19.17
N VAL A 191 8.97 -16.00 18.66
CA VAL A 191 7.78 -16.16 17.82
C VAL A 191 6.53 -15.95 18.67
N LEU A 192 5.61 -15.12 18.19
CA LEU A 192 4.32 -14.85 18.82
C LEU A 192 3.26 -15.76 18.20
N THR A 193 2.46 -16.42 19.03
CA THR A 193 1.37 -17.27 18.53
C THR A 193 0.25 -16.41 17.93
N GLN A 194 -0.47 -16.95 16.94
CA GLN A 194 -1.61 -16.24 16.32
C GLN A 194 -2.64 -15.78 17.37
N LYS A 195 -2.89 -16.61 18.40
CA LYS A 195 -3.78 -16.26 19.51
C LYS A 195 -3.29 -15.03 20.29
N GLN A 196 -2.00 -14.97 20.64
CA GLN A 196 -1.44 -13.82 21.36
C GLN A 196 -1.50 -12.53 20.54
N ILE A 197 -1.24 -12.63 19.22
CA ILE A 197 -1.31 -11.52 18.29
C ILE A 197 -2.75 -10.99 18.20
N GLU A 198 -3.73 -11.89 18.03
CA GLU A 198 -5.14 -11.53 17.93
C GLU A 198 -5.68 -10.92 19.24
N GLU A 199 -5.45 -11.57 20.39
CA GLU A 199 -5.93 -11.08 21.69
C GLU A 199 -5.36 -9.69 22.02
N ASN A 200 -4.05 -9.50 21.83
CA ASN A 200 -3.43 -8.18 22.06
C ASN A 200 -3.84 -7.16 21.01
N GLY A 201 -3.91 -7.54 19.74
CA GLY A 201 -4.32 -6.66 18.66
C GLY A 201 -5.73 -6.11 18.89
N LYS A 202 -6.69 -6.95 19.28
CA LYS A 202 -8.06 -6.54 19.59
C LYS A 202 -8.14 -5.62 20.81
N ARG A 203 -7.38 -5.92 21.88
CA ARG A 203 -7.26 -5.04 23.06
C ARG A 203 -6.69 -3.67 22.70
N ILE A 204 -5.63 -3.67 21.91
CA ILE A 204 -4.94 -2.45 21.45
C ILE A 204 -5.85 -1.62 20.54
N ALA A 205 -6.58 -2.27 19.63
CA ALA A 205 -7.58 -1.62 18.78
C ALA A 205 -8.65 -0.90 19.58
N GLN A 206 -9.18 -1.55 20.63
CA GLN A 206 -10.21 -0.95 21.49
C GLN A 206 -9.67 0.31 22.18
N GLU A 207 -8.45 0.26 22.70
CA GLU A 207 -7.81 1.41 23.34
C GLU A 207 -7.53 2.55 22.33
N VAL A 208 -7.06 2.22 21.13
CA VAL A 208 -6.83 3.19 20.05
C VAL A 208 -8.12 3.91 19.68
N VAL A 209 -9.22 3.17 19.43
CA VAL A 209 -10.52 3.78 19.12
C VAL A 209 -11.03 4.62 20.29
N THR A 210 -10.92 4.13 21.52
CA THR A 210 -11.32 4.88 22.72
C THR A 210 -10.61 6.23 22.81
N ARG A 211 -9.31 6.27 22.51
CA ARG A 211 -8.53 7.52 22.50
C ARG A 211 -8.89 8.42 21.33
N MET A 212 -9.06 7.86 20.13
CA MET A 212 -9.46 8.64 18.95
C MET A 212 -10.81 9.34 19.15
N ARG A 213 -11.75 8.71 19.86
CA ARG A 213 -13.04 9.32 20.22
C ARG A 213 -12.94 10.55 21.13
N LEU A 214 -11.78 10.77 21.75
CA LEU A 214 -11.51 11.97 22.56
C LEU A 214 -10.86 13.10 21.74
N ILE A 215 -10.54 12.86 20.48
CA ILE A 215 -9.97 13.85 19.56
C ILE A 215 -11.12 14.61 18.90
N GLU A 216 -11.02 15.94 18.90
CA GLU A 216 -11.99 16.82 18.24
C GLU A 216 -12.13 16.45 16.75
N GLY A 217 -13.38 16.33 16.29
CA GLY A 217 -13.71 15.93 14.92
C GLY A 217 -13.81 14.40 14.70
N LEU A 218 -13.39 13.58 15.66
CA LEU A 218 -13.43 12.11 15.57
C LEU A 218 -14.46 11.47 16.52
N GLU A 219 -15.26 12.25 17.23
CA GLU A 219 -16.16 11.77 18.28
C GLU A 219 -17.23 10.81 17.74
N ASN A 220 -17.74 11.08 16.53
CA ASN A 220 -18.89 10.35 15.96
C ASN A 220 -18.63 9.77 14.56
N VAL A 221 -17.44 9.98 13.98
CA VAL A 221 -17.14 9.47 12.63
C VAL A 221 -16.97 7.95 12.64
N PRO A 222 -17.44 7.19 11.64
CA PRO A 222 -17.13 5.77 11.57
C PRO A 222 -15.62 5.53 11.52
N ILE A 223 -15.13 4.63 12.38
CA ILE A 223 -13.71 4.22 12.41
C ILE A 223 -13.61 2.75 12.01
N ALA A 224 -13.12 2.49 10.79
CA ALA A 224 -12.75 1.14 10.37
C ALA A 224 -11.37 0.78 10.95
N VAL A 225 -11.23 -0.43 11.49
CA VAL A 225 -9.97 -0.87 12.12
C VAL A 225 -9.54 -2.20 11.50
N GLY A 226 -8.30 -2.27 11.03
CA GLY A 226 -7.67 -3.48 10.53
C GLY A 226 -6.49 -3.91 11.42
N LEU A 227 -6.38 -5.21 11.72
CA LEU A 227 -5.20 -5.77 12.36
C LEU A 227 -4.28 -6.40 11.32
N PHE A 228 -3.08 -5.83 11.18
CA PHE A 228 -2.04 -6.26 10.26
C PHE A 228 -1.00 -7.10 10.99
N LYS A 229 -0.79 -8.35 10.56
CA LYS A 229 0.30 -9.19 11.06
C LYS A 229 1.50 -9.03 10.14
N GLN A 230 2.55 -8.35 10.61
CA GLN A 230 3.81 -8.23 9.88
C GLN A 230 4.44 -9.60 9.63
N ASN A 231 5.20 -9.71 8.54
CA ASN A 231 6.07 -10.85 8.35
C ASN A 231 7.38 -10.70 9.16
N SER A 232 8.20 -11.75 9.19
CA SER A 232 9.53 -11.66 9.80
C SER A 232 10.42 -10.68 9.01
N ARG A 233 11.37 -10.02 9.67
CA ARG A 233 12.27 -9.03 9.05
C ARG A 233 13.14 -9.57 7.90
N ASN A 234 13.30 -10.90 7.81
CA ASN A 234 14.03 -11.58 6.74
C ASN A 234 13.12 -12.10 5.61
N ALA A 235 11.80 -11.93 5.73
CA ALA A 235 10.86 -12.30 4.69
C ALA A 235 11.00 -11.38 3.48
N VAL A 236 10.80 -11.93 2.29
CA VAL A 236 10.83 -11.19 1.03
C VAL A 236 9.43 -11.03 0.42
N VAL A 237 8.39 -11.26 1.23
CA VAL A 237 6.98 -10.95 0.99
C VAL A 237 6.41 -10.27 2.22
N PRO A 238 5.38 -9.40 2.07
CA PRO A 238 4.80 -8.71 3.21
C PRO A 238 4.01 -9.66 4.12
N GLY A 239 3.64 -9.14 5.28
CA GLY A 239 2.57 -9.65 6.11
C GLY A 239 1.19 -9.33 5.53
N THR A 240 0.14 -9.63 6.27
CA THR A 240 -1.25 -9.43 5.81
C THR A 240 -2.17 -8.96 6.93
N TYR A 241 -3.26 -8.29 6.54
CA TYR A 241 -4.39 -8.10 7.42
C TYR A 241 -5.10 -9.43 7.64
N PHE A 242 -5.44 -9.75 8.90
CA PHE A 242 -6.09 -11.02 9.24
C PHE A 242 -7.49 -10.83 9.83
N THR A 243 -7.82 -9.62 10.28
CA THR A 243 -9.17 -9.29 10.72
C THR A 243 -9.42 -7.78 10.67
N SER A 244 -10.68 -7.39 10.50
CA SER A 244 -11.12 -6.01 10.62
C SER A 244 -12.43 -5.89 11.39
N THR A 245 -12.72 -4.68 11.85
CA THR A 245 -13.99 -4.30 12.50
C THR A 245 -14.30 -2.84 12.20
N VAL A 246 -15.50 -2.38 12.56
CA VAL A 246 -15.93 -0.99 12.41
C VAL A 246 -16.55 -0.53 13.72
N ALA A 247 -16.15 0.66 14.17
CA ALA A 247 -16.82 1.40 15.23
C ALA A 247 -17.69 2.49 14.58
N VAL A 248 -19.01 2.25 14.53
CA VAL A 248 -19.97 3.10 13.79
C VAL A 248 -20.35 4.35 14.59
N ASP A 249 -20.67 4.18 15.87
CA ASP A 249 -21.02 5.26 16.80
C ASP A 249 -20.61 4.84 18.22
N GLY A 250 -20.07 5.77 19.00
CA GLY A 250 -19.52 5.50 20.34
C GLY A 250 -18.15 4.82 20.37
N GLY A 251 -17.74 4.38 21.57
CA GLY A 251 -16.39 3.87 21.83
C GLY A 251 -16.16 2.38 21.55
N ASP A 252 -17.21 1.59 21.40
CA ASP A 252 -17.08 0.13 21.33
C ASP A 252 -16.83 -0.38 19.90
N LEU A 253 -15.90 -1.34 19.77
CA LEU A 253 -15.68 -2.03 18.51
C LEU A 253 -16.83 -2.97 18.16
N GLY A 254 -17.24 -2.97 16.89
CA GLY A 254 -18.23 -3.89 16.36
C GLY A 254 -17.74 -5.34 16.23
N LYS A 255 -18.49 -6.13 15.46
CA LYS A 255 -18.13 -7.52 15.16
C LYS A 255 -16.87 -7.59 14.30
N TRP A 256 -15.91 -8.39 14.75
CA TRP A 256 -14.70 -8.71 13.97
C TRP A 256 -15.02 -9.65 12.80
N ASN A 257 -14.53 -9.28 11.62
CA ASN A 257 -14.61 -10.04 10.39
C ASN A 257 -13.22 -10.60 10.06
N SER A 258 -13.14 -11.90 9.74
CA SER A 258 -11.89 -12.52 9.32
C SER A 258 -11.50 -12.03 7.92
N ILE A 259 -10.19 -11.92 7.69
CA ILE A 259 -9.61 -11.61 6.38
C ILE A 259 -8.67 -12.77 6.03
N ASP A 260 -8.90 -13.39 4.87
CA ASP A 260 -8.05 -14.45 4.34
C ASP A 260 -7.21 -13.89 3.20
N GLU A 261 -6.04 -13.34 3.53
CA GLU A 261 -5.06 -12.80 2.60
C GLU A 261 -3.69 -13.43 2.82
N GLU A 262 -2.99 -13.77 1.74
CA GLU A 262 -1.68 -14.41 1.76
C GLU A 262 -0.81 -13.90 0.60
N PHE A 263 0.50 -13.74 0.85
CA PHE A 263 1.50 -13.50 -0.20
C PHE A 263 2.46 -14.68 -0.28
N MET A 264 2.69 -15.18 -1.50
CA MET A 264 3.54 -16.33 -1.75
C MET A 264 4.57 -16.04 -2.84
N LEU A 265 5.79 -16.54 -2.66
CA LEU A 265 6.85 -16.43 -3.66
C LEU A 265 6.77 -17.55 -4.69
N PHE A 266 7.21 -17.27 -5.91
CA PHE A 266 7.41 -18.27 -6.95
C PHE A 266 8.81 -18.15 -7.57
N PRO A 267 9.50 -19.26 -7.85
CA PRO A 267 9.11 -20.63 -7.48
C PRO A 267 9.20 -20.83 -5.95
N THR A 268 8.26 -21.59 -5.37
CA THR A 268 8.25 -21.87 -3.92
C THR A 268 8.78 -23.27 -3.59
N THR A 269 9.42 -23.44 -2.44
CA THR A 269 9.74 -24.78 -1.90
C THR A 269 8.59 -25.42 -1.13
N GLU A 270 7.52 -24.65 -0.87
CA GLU A 270 6.35 -25.03 -0.06
C GLU A 270 5.19 -25.62 -0.89
N SER A 271 5.31 -25.67 -2.23
CA SER A 271 4.24 -26.07 -3.19
C SER A 271 3.82 -27.54 -3.16
N LYS A 272 4.28 -28.34 -2.18
CA LYS A 272 3.94 -29.77 -2.16
C LYS A 272 2.44 -30.04 -1.95
N GLU A 273 1.68 -29.10 -1.39
CA GLU A 273 0.22 -29.25 -1.18
C GLU A 273 -0.63 -28.04 -1.59
N LYS A 274 -0.14 -26.79 -1.49
CA LYS A 274 -0.88 -25.57 -1.87
C LYS A 274 -0.32 -24.93 -3.16
N HIS A 275 -1.21 -24.41 -4.01
CA HIS A 275 -0.87 -23.62 -5.22
C HIS A 275 0.10 -24.30 -6.20
N ARG A 276 0.02 -25.64 -6.31
CA ARG A 276 0.92 -26.44 -7.15
C ARG A 276 0.85 -26.10 -8.64
N GLU A 277 -0.34 -25.80 -9.15
CA GLU A 277 -0.55 -25.49 -10.56
C GLU A 277 0.21 -24.23 -10.97
N ILE A 278 0.00 -23.12 -10.24
CA ILE A 278 0.68 -21.86 -10.56
C ILE A 278 2.19 -21.96 -10.34
N ASP A 279 2.69 -22.71 -9.35
CA ASP A 279 4.13 -22.96 -9.19
C ASP A 279 4.70 -23.74 -10.38
N THR A 280 3.96 -24.72 -10.89
CA THR A 280 4.36 -25.50 -12.08
C THR A 280 4.41 -24.60 -13.32
N ASN A 281 3.37 -23.80 -13.56
CA ASN A 281 3.32 -22.86 -14.67
C ASN A 281 4.44 -21.83 -14.58
N PHE A 282 4.71 -21.29 -13.38
CA PHE A 282 5.79 -20.35 -13.15
C PHE A 282 7.17 -20.96 -13.41
N ARG A 283 7.40 -22.22 -13.02
CA ARG A 283 8.66 -22.92 -13.31
C ARG A 283 8.86 -23.15 -14.79
N ASN A 284 7.81 -23.52 -15.52
CA ASN A 284 7.85 -23.69 -16.96
C ASN A 284 8.13 -22.35 -17.65
N PHE A 285 7.42 -21.28 -17.27
CA PHE A 285 7.67 -19.91 -17.73
C PHE A 285 9.13 -19.49 -17.51
N LYS A 286 9.67 -19.73 -16.31
CA LYS A 286 11.08 -19.46 -16.01
C LYS A 286 12.04 -20.27 -16.90
N GLN A 287 11.77 -21.56 -17.09
CA GLN A 287 12.59 -22.44 -17.92
C GLN A 287 12.59 -22.01 -19.41
N ASP A 288 11.44 -21.56 -19.92
CA ASP A 288 11.32 -21.15 -21.31
C ASP A 288 12.01 -19.80 -21.56
N ILE A 289 12.01 -18.89 -20.58
CA ILE A 289 12.87 -17.69 -20.61
C ILE A 289 14.36 -18.07 -20.70
N GLU A 290 14.80 -19.00 -19.84
CA GLU A 290 16.20 -19.43 -19.74
C GLU A 290 16.70 -20.13 -21.02
N THR A 291 15.79 -20.68 -21.84
CA THR A 291 16.11 -21.37 -23.09
C THR A 291 16.60 -20.40 -24.18
N TYR A 292 15.95 -19.24 -24.32
CA TYR A 292 16.29 -18.26 -25.34
C TYR A 292 17.30 -17.22 -24.86
N PHE A 293 17.34 -16.99 -23.55
CA PHE A 293 18.21 -16.02 -22.91
C PHE A 293 19.04 -16.76 -21.84
N SER A 294 20.24 -17.19 -22.22
CA SER A 294 21.15 -17.88 -21.31
C SER A 294 21.77 -16.88 -20.31
N ASN A 295 21.91 -17.30 -19.05
CA ASN A 295 22.41 -16.55 -17.87
C ASN A 295 21.38 -15.85 -16.97
N TYR A 296 20.06 -16.06 -17.13
CA TYR A 296 19.03 -15.42 -16.29
C TYR A 296 18.44 -16.35 -15.23
N THR A 297 18.91 -16.26 -13.99
CA THR A 297 18.37 -17.05 -12.86
C THR A 297 17.44 -16.24 -11.94
N GLY A 298 17.26 -14.95 -12.21
CA GLY A 298 16.64 -13.97 -11.32
C GLY A 298 15.11 -13.83 -11.41
N VAL A 299 14.41 -14.66 -12.19
CA VAL A 299 12.94 -14.60 -12.33
C VAL A 299 12.28 -15.00 -11.00
N ILE A 300 11.62 -14.04 -10.35
CA ILE A 300 10.92 -14.21 -9.07
C ILE A 300 9.50 -13.70 -9.20
N GLY A 301 8.53 -14.52 -8.77
CA GLY A 301 7.12 -14.19 -8.71
C GLY A 301 6.68 -13.92 -7.27
N THR A 302 5.69 -13.05 -7.10
CA THR A 302 4.94 -12.85 -5.85
C THR A 302 3.46 -12.89 -6.18
N GLY A 303 2.79 -13.96 -5.75
CA GLY A 303 1.34 -14.10 -5.85
C GLY A 303 0.66 -13.53 -4.61
N TYR A 304 -0.35 -12.69 -4.84
CA TYR A 304 -1.29 -12.22 -3.81
C TYR A 304 -2.56 -13.04 -3.89
N TYR A 305 -2.92 -13.68 -2.79
CA TYR A 305 -4.10 -14.52 -2.63
C TYR A 305 -5.10 -13.86 -1.71
N LYS A 306 -6.37 -14.00 -2.06
CA LYS A 306 -7.50 -13.62 -1.23
C LYS A 306 -8.55 -14.71 -1.30
N ASP A 307 -9.07 -15.12 -0.15
CA ASP A 307 -10.05 -16.20 -0.03
C ASP A 307 -9.59 -17.47 -0.78
N GLN A 308 -8.30 -17.81 -0.64
CA GLN A 308 -7.58 -18.91 -1.32
C GLN A 308 -7.49 -18.82 -2.85
N GLN A 309 -7.92 -17.72 -3.47
CA GLN A 309 -7.84 -17.50 -4.92
C GLN A 309 -6.73 -16.51 -5.25
N LEU A 310 -5.94 -16.82 -6.29
CA LEU A 310 -4.90 -15.92 -6.80
C LEU A 310 -5.57 -14.68 -7.38
N GLN A 311 -5.28 -13.52 -6.81
CA GLN A 311 -5.80 -12.23 -7.28
C GLN A 311 -4.84 -11.56 -8.24
N LYS A 312 -3.53 -11.62 -7.94
CA LYS A 312 -2.49 -10.98 -8.77
C LYS A 312 -1.16 -11.73 -8.67
N LEU A 313 -0.48 -11.89 -9.80
CA LEU A 313 0.88 -12.40 -9.89
C LEU A 313 1.82 -11.30 -10.37
N ASN A 314 2.71 -10.84 -9.48
CA ASN A 314 3.76 -9.89 -9.84
C ASN A 314 5.05 -10.65 -10.13
N ILE A 315 5.63 -10.49 -11.31
CA ILE A 315 6.87 -11.13 -11.73
C ILE A 315 7.95 -10.06 -11.86
N SER A 316 9.09 -10.27 -11.21
CA SER A 316 10.28 -9.42 -11.30
C SER A 316 11.37 -10.14 -12.08
N ILE A 317 11.88 -9.49 -13.12
CA ILE A 317 12.91 -10.04 -14.00
C ILE A 317 14.09 -9.05 -14.06
N PRO A 318 15.11 -9.23 -13.22
CA PRO A 318 16.34 -8.45 -13.31
C PRO A 318 17.20 -8.94 -14.49
N ILE A 319 17.54 -8.03 -15.40
CA ILE A 319 18.35 -8.26 -16.60
C ILE A 319 19.68 -7.52 -16.55
N GLN A 320 20.65 -7.98 -17.35
CA GLN A 320 21.97 -7.35 -17.49
C GLN A 320 22.18 -6.77 -18.90
N PHE A 321 21.12 -6.70 -19.72
CA PHE A 321 21.22 -6.21 -21.09
C PHE A 321 21.62 -4.72 -21.12
N TYR A 322 22.38 -4.36 -22.14
CA TYR A 322 22.80 -2.97 -22.37
C TYR A 322 22.18 -2.36 -23.63
N GLY A 323 21.59 -3.18 -24.52
CA GLY A 323 21.05 -2.73 -25.80
C GLY A 323 19.52 -2.64 -25.84
N THR A 324 18.97 -1.51 -26.28
CA THR A 324 17.51 -1.30 -26.42
C THR A 324 16.85 -2.33 -27.34
N THR A 325 17.51 -2.74 -28.43
CA THR A 325 16.97 -3.75 -29.35
C THR A 325 16.86 -5.13 -28.71
N GLU A 326 17.77 -5.47 -27.80
CA GLU A 326 17.74 -6.72 -27.03
C GLU A 326 16.58 -6.71 -26.04
N ILE A 327 16.35 -5.58 -25.36
CA ILE A 327 15.20 -5.38 -24.46
C ILE A 327 13.88 -5.51 -25.22
N ILE A 328 13.77 -4.94 -26.43
CA ILE A 328 12.57 -5.07 -27.26
C ILE A 328 12.30 -6.53 -27.61
N GLY A 329 13.31 -7.25 -28.13
CA GLY A 329 13.17 -8.66 -28.50
C GLY A 329 12.84 -9.55 -27.29
N PHE A 330 13.48 -9.29 -26.16
CA PHE A 330 13.20 -9.97 -24.90
C PHE A 330 11.77 -9.75 -24.43
N THR A 331 11.31 -8.50 -24.43
CA THR A 331 9.95 -8.13 -24.01
C THR A 331 8.89 -8.74 -24.92
N GLN A 332 9.13 -8.78 -26.23
CA GLN A 332 8.23 -9.46 -27.18
C GLN A 332 8.13 -10.97 -26.90
N HIS A 333 9.27 -11.61 -26.60
CA HIS A 333 9.27 -13.02 -26.24
C HIS A 333 8.53 -13.27 -24.91
N LEU A 334 8.77 -12.44 -23.90
CA LEU A 334 8.06 -12.50 -22.62
C LEU A 334 6.54 -12.38 -22.78
N ALA A 335 6.08 -11.47 -23.65
CA ALA A 335 4.65 -11.31 -23.93
C ALA A 335 4.02 -12.61 -24.46
N GLY A 336 4.72 -13.32 -25.34
CA GLY A 336 4.32 -14.65 -25.82
C GLY A 336 4.23 -15.66 -24.69
N LEU A 337 5.28 -15.79 -23.89
CA LEU A 337 5.34 -16.73 -22.77
C LEU A 337 4.26 -16.46 -21.71
N LEU A 338 3.93 -15.19 -21.46
CA LEU A 338 2.84 -14.85 -20.54
C LEU A 338 1.50 -15.44 -20.99
N MET A 339 1.22 -15.41 -22.30
CA MET A 339 0.00 -15.98 -22.88
C MET A 339 0.02 -17.51 -22.89
N ASP A 340 1.21 -18.11 -23.03
CA ASP A 340 1.36 -19.58 -23.08
C ASP A 340 1.26 -20.24 -21.69
N HIS A 341 1.72 -19.57 -20.63
CA HIS A 341 1.84 -20.18 -19.29
C HIS A 341 0.79 -19.72 -18.28
N PHE A 342 0.19 -18.54 -18.45
CA PHE A 342 -0.78 -18.01 -17.49
C PHE A 342 -2.14 -17.83 -18.16
N SER A 343 -3.17 -18.35 -17.49
CA SER A 343 -4.55 -18.34 -17.99
C SER A 343 -5.13 -16.92 -18.09
N GLU A 344 -6.20 -16.77 -18.88
CA GLU A 344 -6.84 -15.47 -19.15
C GLU A 344 -7.44 -14.80 -17.91
N ASP A 345 -7.72 -15.55 -16.85
CA ASP A 345 -8.35 -15.09 -15.60
C ASP A 345 -7.37 -14.53 -14.56
N VAL A 346 -6.05 -14.67 -14.77
CA VAL A 346 -5.04 -14.18 -13.82
C VAL A 346 -4.58 -12.77 -14.20
N ASP A 347 -4.61 -11.85 -13.23
CA ASP A 347 -3.92 -10.55 -13.32
C ASP A 347 -2.41 -10.77 -13.16
N VAL A 348 -1.66 -10.53 -14.23
CA VAL A 348 -0.20 -10.70 -14.26
C VAL A 348 0.47 -9.36 -14.58
N GLU A 349 1.40 -8.96 -13.72
CA GLU A 349 2.27 -7.80 -13.94
C GLU A 349 3.72 -8.27 -13.98
N VAL A 350 4.45 -7.94 -15.05
CA VAL A 350 5.87 -8.26 -15.19
C VAL A 350 6.68 -6.98 -15.24
N ASN A 351 7.58 -6.83 -14.29
CA ASN A 351 8.54 -5.74 -14.19
C ASN A 351 9.92 -6.24 -14.62
N VAL A 352 10.43 -5.71 -15.73
CA VAL A 352 11.78 -5.97 -16.23
C VAL A 352 12.68 -4.81 -15.83
N THR A 353 13.77 -5.10 -15.12
CA THR A 353 14.68 -4.08 -14.55
C THR A 353 16.13 -4.37 -14.84
N SER A 354 16.95 -3.36 -15.08
CA SER A 354 18.42 -3.47 -15.15
C SER A 354 19.08 -2.76 -13.95
N LEU A 355 20.42 -2.66 -13.97
CA LEU A 355 21.17 -1.82 -13.05
C LEU A 355 20.82 -0.32 -13.17
N ASN A 356 20.28 0.11 -14.32
CA ASN A 356 19.93 1.50 -14.60
C ASN A 356 18.48 1.86 -14.23
N GLY A 357 17.64 0.87 -13.90
CA GLY A 357 16.25 1.09 -13.52
C GLY A 357 15.27 0.18 -14.28
N ALA A 358 14.04 0.66 -14.43
CA ALA A 358 12.99 -0.06 -15.17
C ALA A 358 13.26 -0.02 -16.68
N GLU A 359 13.12 -1.17 -17.34
CA GLU A 359 13.40 -1.35 -18.78
C GLU A 359 12.12 -1.68 -19.55
N ALA A 360 11.25 -2.52 -18.99
CA ALA A 360 9.95 -2.81 -19.55
C ALA A 360 8.90 -3.17 -18.48
N LEU A 361 7.65 -2.95 -18.82
CA LEU A 361 6.47 -3.30 -18.03
C LEU A 361 5.49 -4.04 -18.94
N LEU A 362 5.06 -5.24 -18.51
CA LEU A 362 3.97 -5.96 -19.14
C LEU A 362 2.83 -6.11 -18.14
N ILE A 363 1.60 -5.83 -18.57
CA ILE A 363 0.39 -5.99 -17.75
C ILE A 363 -0.62 -6.80 -18.53
N LYS A 364 -1.10 -7.90 -17.98
CA LYS A 364 -2.21 -8.69 -18.52
C LYS A 364 -3.32 -8.74 -17.49
N LYS A 365 -4.39 -7.97 -17.69
CA LYS A 365 -5.55 -8.00 -16.79
C LYS A 365 -6.42 -9.21 -17.10
N PRO A 366 -7.30 -9.63 -16.16
CA PRO A 366 -8.25 -10.71 -16.42
C PRO A 366 -9.14 -10.40 -17.63
N GLY A 367 -9.24 -11.34 -18.56
CA GLY A 367 -10.00 -11.22 -19.80
C GLY A 367 -9.25 -10.58 -20.98
N ASP A 368 -8.03 -10.06 -20.77
CA ASP A 368 -7.18 -9.57 -21.85
C ASP A 368 -6.60 -10.74 -22.65
N LYS A 369 -6.72 -10.67 -23.98
CA LYS A 369 -6.12 -11.66 -24.90
C LYS A 369 -4.61 -11.51 -25.05
N GLU A 370 -4.14 -10.26 -25.00
CA GLU A 370 -2.73 -9.90 -25.17
C GLU A 370 -2.34 -8.95 -24.02
N PRO A 371 -1.11 -9.04 -23.49
CA PRO A 371 -0.64 -8.11 -22.47
C PRO A 371 -0.45 -6.70 -23.07
N PHE A 372 -0.78 -5.68 -22.29
CA PHE A 372 -0.22 -4.34 -22.50
C PHE A 372 1.29 -4.38 -22.29
N VAL A 373 2.04 -3.72 -23.18
CA VAL A 373 3.51 -3.69 -23.13
C VAL A 373 4.00 -2.25 -23.21
N HIS A 374 4.85 -1.87 -22.28
CA HIS A 374 5.58 -0.60 -22.28
C HIS A 374 7.08 -0.84 -22.15
N ILE A 375 7.88 -0.12 -22.94
CA ILE A 375 9.35 -0.14 -22.88
C ILE A 375 9.79 1.27 -22.49
N TYR A 376 10.61 1.37 -21.45
CA TYR A 376 11.10 2.65 -20.92
C TYR A 376 12.24 3.20 -21.78
N GLY A 377 12.39 4.52 -21.80
CA GLY A 377 13.51 5.18 -22.49
C GLY A 377 13.43 5.16 -24.02
N GLN A 378 12.23 4.97 -24.59
CA GLN A 378 11.96 5.18 -26.01
C GLN A 378 12.09 6.64 -26.44
#